data_AF-A0A1R1IGH4-F1
#
_entry.id   AF-A0A1R1IGH4-F1
#
_cell.length_a   1.000
_cell.length_b   1.000
_cell.length_c   1.000
_cell.angle_alpha   90.00
_cell.angle_beta   90.00
_cell.angle_gamma   90.00
#
_symmetry.space_group_name_H-M   'P 1'
#
loop_
_entity.id
_entity.type
_entity.pdbx_description
1 polymer ?
#
loop_
_entity_poly.entity_id
_entity_poly.type
_entity_poly.pdbx_seq_one_letter_code
_entity_poly.pdbx_strand_id
1 'polypeptide(L)'
;MSRNRIDMSNALFGRLADFAAQLDDPVINPEAGRWIKNEDAGDLRLMSHAESDVRIVTRQIRLVRIEHEGALYFCTFGLPEADEIPPDLETVDATPGVFALAVLEAQVRPPTSVTAAAIKQALDEQFINNGGGYGGHELSDIAPLFPSLCVYRATGVADYHNLTDRVLGSILVRTYFDGPISLEPETVKVLTRVFEADSPLIPYRNLVQGVLSISWENLFLEAYRCVEQLYGMKRFSTLKAQLNIAASPRELAKIIEDQLSWRPKESEAFVGLASLCGEALVSTVCTGLSVQADTHDKRYSRMAEELYGLRNMIVHYRPAHEAVQKNDADWNIIIRGMLDIVAHLYNDHAVEFFGPAA
;
A
#
# COMPACT_ATOMS: atom_id res chain seq x y z
N MET A 1 12.70 -17.11 9.62
CA MET A 1 12.55 -18.59 9.75
C MET A 1 13.29 -19.23 8.59
N SER A 2 14.12 -20.27 8.80
CA SER A 2 14.80 -20.91 7.67
C SER A 2 13.79 -21.72 6.86
N ARG A 3 13.62 -21.41 5.56
CA ARG A 3 12.73 -22.16 4.67
C ARG A 3 13.45 -23.39 4.12
N ASN A 4 12.75 -24.50 3.99
CA ASN A 4 13.25 -25.69 3.32
C ASN A 4 12.96 -25.61 1.82
N ARG A 5 14.01 -25.70 1.01
CA ARG A 5 13.93 -25.58 -0.46
C ARG A 5 13.07 -26.66 -1.11
N ILE A 6 13.14 -27.90 -0.60
CA ILE A 6 12.33 -29.01 -1.11
C ILE A 6 10.85 -28.69 -0.89
N ASP A 7 10.51 -28.19 0.29
CA ASP A 7 9.13 -27.84 0.64
C ASP A 7 8.63 -26.66 -0.20
N MET A 8 9.47 -25.64 -0.45
CA MET A 8 9.12 -24.53 -1.35
C MET A 8 8.85 -25.02 -2.78
N SER A 9 9.70 -25.90 -3.29
CA SER A 9 9.54 -26.46 -4.62
C SER A 9 8.26 -27.28 -4.73
N ASN A 10 8.03 -28.18 -3.79
CA ASN A 10 6.81 -28.98 -3.72
C ASN A 10 5.56 -28.09 -3.60
N ALA A 11 5.63 -27.00 -2.82
CA ALA A 11 4.51 -26.07 -2.70
C ALA A 11 4.23 -25.30 -4.00
N LEU A 12 5.28 -24.88 -4.73
CA LEU A 12 5.14 -24.14 -5.98
C LEU A 12 4.52 -25.02 -7.08
N PHE A 13 5.09 -26.20 -7.31
CA PHE A 13 4.59 -27.12 -8.32
C PHE A 13 3.29 -27.80 -7.91
N GLY A 14 3.09 -28.05 -6.61
CA GLY A 14 1.83 -28.52 -6.07
C GLY A 14 0.67 -27.59 -6.38
N ARG A 15 0.86 -26.25 -6.32
CA ARG A 15 -0.18 -25.28 -6.73
C ARG A 15 -0.59 -25.42 -8.20
N LEU A 16 0.37 -25.73 -9.09
CA LEU A 16 0.09 -25.94 -10.51
C LEU A 16 -0.63 -27.27 -10.73
N ALA A 17 -0.18 -28.34 -10.06
CA ALA A 17 -0.81 -29.65 -10.13
C ALA A 17 -2.26 -29.62 -9.60
N ASP A 18 -2.48 -28.97 -8.46
CA ASP A 18 -3.80 -28.79 -7.85
C ASP A 18 -4.73 -28.00 -8.77
N PHE A 19 -4.23 -26.95 -9.42
CA PHE A 19 -5.01 -26.14 -10.34
C PHE A 19 -5.38 -26.91 -11.61
N ALA A 20 -4.45 -27.68 -12.18
CA ALA A 20 -4.72 -28.57 -13.32
C ALA A 20 -5.76 -29.65 -12.97
N ALA A 21 -5.67 -30.23 -11.76
CA ALA A 21 -6.65 -31.20 -11.27
C ALA A 21 -8.04 -30.57 -11.08
N GLN A 22 -8.13 -29.32 -10.61
CA GLN A 22 -9.40 -28.57 -10.52
C GLN A 22 -10.03 -28.27 -11.89
N LEU A 23 -9.24 -28.32 -12.96
CA LEU A 23 -9.70 -28.19 -14.35
C LEU A 23 -10.01 -29.54 -15.01
N ASP A 24 -10.12 -30.62 -14.23
CA ASP A 24 -10.39 -31.99 -14.68
C ASP A 24 -9.33 -32.57 -15.66
N ASP A 25 -8.11 -32.03 -15.68
CA ASP A 25 -6.99 -32.55 -16.48
C ASP A 25 -5.67 -32.52 -15.70
N PRO A 26 -5.46 -33.46 -14.75
CA PRO A 26 -4.31 -33.47 -13.85
C PRO A 26 -2.99 -33.73 -14.60
N VAL A 27 -1.90 -33.19 -14.04
CA VAL A 27 -0.54 -33.45 -14.52
C VAL A 27 -0.09 -34.90 -14.26
N ILE A 28 0.83 -35.41 -15.06
CA ILE A 28 1.36 -36.77 -14.90
C ILE A 28 2.26 -36.82 -13.66
N ASN A 29 2.10 -37.82 -12.78
CA ASN A 29 2.88 -37.95 -11.54
C ASN A 29 2.91 -36.65 -10.70
N PRO A 30 1.77 -36.17 -10.18
CA PRO A 30 1.69 -34.88 -9.47
C PRO A 30 2.63 -34.80 -8.25
N GLU A 31 2.88 -35.93 -7.59
CA GLU A 31 3.77 -36.03 -6.42
C GLU A 31 5.27 -36.09 -6.77
N ALA A 32 5.63 -36.06 -8.05
CA ALA A 32 7.04 -36.09 -8.44
C ALA A 32 7.73 -34.79 -8.03
N GLY A 33 8.94 -34.91 -7.45
CA GLY A 33 9.76 -33.76 -7.07
C GLY A 33 10.16 -32.96 -8.30
N ARG A 34 9.55 -31.77 -8.44
CA ARG A 34 9.83 -30.80 -9.50
C ARG A 34 10.46 -29.55 -8.92
N TRP A 35 11.39 -28.93 -9.64
CA TRP A 35 12.04 -27.68 -9.24
C TRP A 35 12.36 -26.80 -10.44
N ILE A 36 12.49 -25.49 -10.20
CA ILE A 36 13.06 -24.56 -11.17
C ILE A 36 14.58 -24.66 -11.06
N LYS A 37 15.29 -24.66 -12.19
CA LYS A 37 16.75 -24.65 -12.22
C LYS A 37 17.26 -23.45 -11.43
N ASN A 38 18.29 -23.70 -10.61
CA ASN A 38 18.92 -22.64 -9.85
C ASN A 38 19.74 -21.75 -10.77
N GLU A 39 19.73 -20.45 -10.52
CA GLU A 39 20.64 -19.53 -11.20
C GLU A 39 22.06 -19.66 -10.63
N ASP A 40 22.22 -19.43 -9.33
CA ASP A 40 23.49 -19.58 -8.63
C ASP A 40 23.34 -19.94 -7.13
N ALA A 41 24.47 -20.04 -6.43
CA ALA A 41 24.50 -20.36 -5.01
C ALA A 41 23.96 -19.24 -4.11
N GLY A 42 23.96 -17.98 -4.56
CA GLY A 42 23.37 -16.84 -3.87
C GLY A 42 21.84 -16.88 -3.95
N ASP A 43 21.28 -17.11 -5.13
CA ASP A 43 19.84 -17.29 -5.35
C ASP A 43 19.26 -18.43 -4.48
N LEU A 44 20.02 -19.52 -4.35
CA LEU A 44 19.71 -20.63 -3.45
C LEU A 44 19.69 -20.24 -1.96
N ARG A 45 20.59 -19.35 -1.53
CA ARG A 45 20.63 -18.85 -0.15
C ARG A 45 19.47 -17.89 0.11
N LEU A 46 19.11 -17.06 -0.87
CA LEU A 46 17.97 -16.15 -0.81
C LEU A 46 16.70 -16.89 -0.45
N MET A 47 16.38 -17.99 -1.14
CA MET A 47 15.17 -18.78 -0.86
C MET A 47 15.08 -19.25 0.61
N SER A 48 16.22 -19.61 1.21
CA SER A 48 16.27 -20.23 2.54
C SER A 48 16.42 -19.23 3.68
N HIS A 49 17.08 -18.09 3.45
CA HIS A 49 17.51 -17.16 4.51
C HIS A 49 17.00 -15.73 4.34
N ALA A 50 16.37 -15.38 3.21
CA ALA A 50 15.82 -14.03 3.05
C ALA A 50 14.72 -13.74 4.08
N GLU A 51 14.70 -12.52 4.58
CA GLU A 51 13.56 -11.98 5.30
C GLU A 51 12.54 -11.48 4.29
N SER A 52 11.25 -11.70 4.57
CA SER A 52 10.20 -11.19 3.69
C SER A 52 9.00 -10.70 4.46
N ASP A 53 8.38 -9.66 3.92
CA ASP A 53 7.10 -9.12 4.36
C ASP A 53 6.14 -9.06 3.16
N VAL A 54 4.85 -9.30 3.41
CA VAL A 54 3.85 -9.42 2.35
C VAL A 54 2.70 -8.45 2.61
N ARG A 55 2.45 -7.60 1.63
CA ARG A 55 1.29 -6.72 1.60
C ARG A 55 0.29 -7.18 0.55
N ILE A 56 -0.80 -7.80 1.00
CA ILE A 56 -1.96 -8.15 0.16
C ILE A 56 -2.96 -7.00 0.22
N VAL A 57 -3.20 -6.32 -0.90
CA VAL A 57 -4.09 -5.16 -0.97
C VAL A 57 -5.43 -5.51 -1.59
N THR A 58 -5.40 -6.19 -2.73
CA THR A 58 -6.60 -6.75 -3.36
C THR A 58 -6.39 -8.24 -3.64
N ARG A 59 -7.35 -8.89 -4.31
CA ARG A 59 -7.17 -10.27 -4.76
C ARG A 59 -5.99 -10.42 -5.72
N GLN A 60 -5.71 -9.38 -6.52
CA GLN A 60 -4.68 -9.38 -7.56
C GLN A 60 -3.44 -8.57 -7.17
N ILE A 61 -3.63 -7.44 -6.49
CA ILE A 61 -2.54 -6.52 -6.16
C ILE A 61 -1.89 -6.94 -4.85
N ARG A 62 -0.61 -7.32 -4.96
CA ARG A 62 0.22 -7.77 -3.85
C ARG A 62 1.61 -7.20 -4.02
N LEU A 63 2.27 -6.92 -2.90
CA LEU A 63 3.69 -6.59 -2.85
C LEU A 63 4.39 -7.51 -1.86
N VAL A 64 5.55 -8.05 -2.25
CA VAL A 64 6.45 -8.80 -1.38
C VAL A 64 7.74 -8.01 -1.24
N ARG A 65 8.06 -7.59 -0.02
CA ARG A 65 9.37 -7.04 0.34
C ARG A 65 10.28 -8.23 0.67
N ILE A 66 11.44 -8.32 0.04
CA ILE A 66 12.43 -9.38 0.26
C ILE A 66 13.77 -8.72 0.58
N GLU A 67 14.37 -9.09 1.71
CA GLU A 67 15.66 -8.60 2.15
C GLU A 67 16.65 -9.76 2.33
N HIS A 68 17.79 -9.69 1.65
CA HIS A 68 18.81 -10.73 1.71
C HIS A 68 20.22 -10.19 1.45
N GLU A 69 21.17 -10.49 2.34
CA GLU A 69 22.59 -10.11 2.21
C GLU A 69 22.79 -8.59 1.91
N GLY A 70 21.90 -7.73 2.44
CA GLY A 70 21.92 -6.27 2.22
C GLY A 70 21.24 -5.79 0.93
N ALA A 71 20.77 -6.70 0.08
CA ALA A 71 19.92 -6.38 -1.07
C ALA A 71 18.45 -6.36 -0.65
N LEU A 72 17.71 -5.38 -1.17
CA LEU A 72 16.29 -5.18 -0.90
C LEU A 72 15.51 -5.20 -2.23
N TYR A 73 14.51 -6.07 -2.29
CA TYR A 73 13.65 -6.25 -3.46
C TYR A 73 12.19 -6.00 -3.08
N PHE A 74 11.45 -5.42 -4.02
CA PHE A 74 10.00 -5.25 -3.96
C PHE A 74 9.39 -5.92 -5.18
N CYS A 75 8.63 -6.99 -4.94
CA CYS A 75 8.02 -7.80 -5.99
C CYS A 75 6.53 -7.52 -6.03
N THR A 76 6.01 -6.98 -7.13
CA THR A 76 4.59 -6.71 -7.31
C THR A 76 3.91 -7.73 -8.20
N PHE A 77 2.66 -8.06 -7.85
CA PHE A 77 1.74 -8.81 -8.70
C PHE A 77 0.51 -7.97 -8.98
N GLY A 78 -0.08 -8.13 -10.16
CA GLY A 78 -1.33 -7.47 -10.53
C GLY A 78 -1.21 -5.97 -10.83
N LEU A 79 0.02 -5.48 -11.00
CA LEU A 79 0.33 -4.15 -11.50
C LEU A 79 1.21 -4.29 -12.75
N PRO A 80 1.05 -3.41 -13.76
CA PRO A 80 2.01 -3.34 -14.84
C PRO A 80 3.36 -2.82 -14.33
N GLU A 81 4.39 -2.96 -15.15
CA GLU A 81 5.65 -2.26 -14.90
C GLU A 81 5.40 -0.74 -14.90
N ALA A 82 6.15 -0.01 -14.07
CA ALA A 82 5.98 1.43 -13.95
C ALA A 82 6.72 2.13 -15.09
N ASP A 83 6.02 2.98 -15.85
CA ASP A 83 6.63 3.78 -16.92
C ASP A 83 7.76 4.66 -16.39
N GLU A 84 7.55 5.23 -15.20
CA GLU A 84 8.56 5.93 -14.43
C GLU A 84 8.87 5.10 -13.17
N ILE A 85 10.13 4.68 -13.02
CA ILE A 85 10.55 3.91 -11.85
C ILE A 85 10.68 4.86 -10.65
N PRO A 86 10.15 4.50 -9.46
CA PRO A 86 10.39 5.29 -8.24
C PRO A 86 11.87 5.58 -7.99
N PRO A 87 12.20 6.72 -7.35
CA PRO A 87 13.59 7.07 -7.06
C PRO A 87 14.26 5.99 -6.20
N ASP A 88 15.54 5.74 -6.44
CA ASP A 88 16.34 4.73 -5.70
C ASP A 88 15.84 3.28 -5.88
N LEU A 89 15.02 3.02 -6.91
CA LEU A 89 14.68 1.67 -7.39
C LEU A 89 15.14 1.49 -8.84
N GLU A 90 15.33 0.24 -9.24
CA GLU A 90 15.50 -0.16 -10.64
C GLU A 90 14.69 -1.43 -10.91
N THR A 91 14.19 -1.60 -12.13
CA THR A 91 13.59 -2.88 -12.54
C THR A 91 14.71 -3.89 -12.79
N VAL A 92 14.52 -5.11 -12.30
CA VAL A 92 15.41 -6.25 -12.57
C VAL A 92 14.59 -7.47 -12.99
N ASP A 93 15.21 -8.38 -13.73
CA ASP A 93 14.58 -9.67 -14.00
C ASP A 93 14.45 -10.49 -12.72
N ALA A 94 13.36 -11.26 -12.62
CA ALA A 94 13.18 -12.19 -11.52
C ALA A 94 14.14 -13.37 -11.66
N THR A 95 14.93 -13.61 -10.62
CA THR A 95 15.68 -14.87 -10.48
C THR A 95 14.72 -16.00 -10.10
N PRO A 96 15.09 -17.28 -10.30
CA PRO A 96 14.28 -18.43 -9.85
C PRO A 96 13.91 -18.36 -8.36
N GLY A 97 14.85 -17.96 -7.50
CA GLY A 97 14.65 -17.82 -6.07
C GLY A 97 13.75 -16.65 -5.69
N VAL A 98 13.94 -15.47 -6.30
CA VAL A 98 13.07 -14.30 -6.07
C VAL A 98 11.64 -14.62 -6.52
N PHE A 99 11.47 -15.21 -7.70
CA PHE A 99 10.16 -15.62 -8.23
C PHE A 99 9.46 -16.61 -7.30
N ALA A 100 10.13 -17.72 -6.95
CA ALA A 100 9.55 -18.76 -6.11
C ALA A 100 9.19 -18.21 -4.72
N LEU A 101 10.06 -17.39 -4.14
CA LEU A 101 9.80 -16.77 -2.84
C LEU A 101 8.60 -15.82 -2.92
N ALA A 102 8.57 -14.91 -3.91
CA ALA A 102 7.47 -13.96 -4.08
C ALA A 102 6.12 -14.67 -4.29
N VAL A 103 6.05 -15.67 -5.16
CA VAL A 103 4.82 -16.44 -5.42
C VAL A 103 4.33 -17.17 -4.17
N LEU A 104 5.23 -17.78 -3.41
CA LEU A 104 4.87 -18.57 -2.23
C LEU A 104 4.41 -17.68 -1.08
N GLU A 105 5.21 -16.66 -0.74
CA GLU A 105 4.94 -15.71 0.34
C GLU A 105 3.65 -14.93 0.09
N ALA A 106 3.49 -14.39 -1.13
CA ALA A 106 2.24 -13.71 -1.49
C ALA A 106 1.08 -14.67 -1.75
N GLN A 107 1.24 -15.99 -1.60
CA GLN A 107 0.17 -16.97 -1.86
C GLN A 107 -0.50 -16.81 -3.24
N VAL A 108 0.31 -16.51 -4.26
CA VAL A 108 -0.14 -16.31 -5.63
C VAL A 108 -0.56 -17.64 -6.25
N ARG A 109 -1.69 -17.63 -6.96
CA ARG A 109 -2.22 -18.80 -7.68
C ARG A 109 -2.22 -18.55 -9.18
N PRO A 110 -2.20 -19.61 -10.00
CA PRO A 110 -2.42 -19.48 -11.44
C PRO A 110 -3.70 -18.70 -11.73
N PRO A 111 -3.67 -17.74 -12.68
CA PRO A 111 -4.87 -17.01 -13.07
C PRO A 111 -5.83 -17.92 -13.83
N THR A 112 -7.11 -17.58 -13.83
CA THR A 112 -8.16 -18.35 -14.53
C THR A 112 -7.99 -18.40 -16.05
N SER A 113 -7.11 -17.58 -16.61
CA SER A 113 -6.73 -17.60 -18.03
C SER A 113 -5.78 -18.75 -18.38
N VAL A 114 -5.07 -19.33 -17.40
CA VAL A 114 -4.17 -20.47 -17.62
C VAL A 114 -4.98 -21.74 -17.79
N THR A 115 -4.64 -22.54 -18.81
CA THR A 115 -5.31 -23.81 -19.12
C THR A 115 -4.53 -24.99 -18.54
N ALA A 116 -5.21 -26.09 -18.27
CA ALA A 116 -4.55 -27.33 -17.84
C ALA A 116 -3.55 -27.83 -18.91
N ALA A 117 -3.86 -27.64 -20.19
CA ALA A 117 -2.96 -27.98 -21.29
C ALA A 117 -1.64 -27.20 -21.23
N ALA A 118 -1.67 -25.89 -20.93
CA ALA A 118 -0.46 -25.08 -20.78
C ALA A 118 0.38 -25.54 -19.57
N ILE A 119 -0.28 -25.90 -18.47
CA ILE A 119 0.41 -26.45 -17.29
C ILE A 119 1.08 -27.78 -17.62
N LYS A 120 0.37 -28.69 -18.28
CA LYS A 120 0.92 -30.00 -18.67
C LYS A 120 2.05 -29.86 -19.67
N GLN A 121 1.92 -28.95 -20.64
CA GLN A 121 3.00 -28.66 -21.58
C GLN A 121 4.28 -28.24 -20.84
N ALA A 122 4.17 -27.34 -19.86
CA ALA A 122 5.32 -26.90 -19.07
C ALA A 122 5.87 -28.00 -18.13
N LEU A 123 4.99 -28.79 -17.50
CA LEU A 123 5.36 -29.72 -16.42
C LEU A 123 5.72 -31.12 -16.90
N ASP A 124 5.00 -31.66 -17.89
CA ASP A 124 5.10 -33.07 -18.29
C ASP A 124 6.15 -33.28 -19.40
N GLU A 125 6.26 -32.37 -20.36
CA GLU A 125 7.18 -32.54 -21.51
C GLU A 125 8.65 -32.67 -21.07
N GLN A 126 9.09 -31.90 -20.07
CA GLN A 126 10.45 -31.96 -19.56
C GLN A 126 10.69 -33.12 -18.58
N PHE A 127 9.63 -33.61 -17.94
CA PHE A 127 9.72 -34.73 -17.01
C PHE A 127 9.80 -36.08 -17.74
N ILE A 128 9.07 -36.23 -18.85
CA ILE A 128 8.97 -37.49 -19.61
C ILE A 128 10.20 -37.72 -20.53
N ASN A 129 10.76 -36.65 -21.11
CA ASN A 129 11.78 -36.78 -22.17
C ASN A 129 13.23 -36.95 -21.67
N ASN A 130 13.49 -36.84 -20.36
CA ASN A 130 14.86 -36.87 -19.82
C ASN A 130 15.32 -38.27 -19.38
N GLY A 131 15.53 -39.17 -20.35
CA GLY A 131 16.18 -40.47 -20.14
C GLY A 131 17.60 -40.42 -19.51
N GLY A 132 18.12 -39.22 -19.20
CA GLY A 132 19.41 -38.94 -18.55
C GLY A 132 19.32 -38.26 -17.18
N GLY A 133 18.17 -38.30 -16.50
CA GLY A 133 17.97 -37.68 -15.18
C GLY A 133 17.36 -36.28 -15.29
N TYR A 134 16.31 -36.04 -14.51
CA TYR A 134 15.56 -34.79 -14.52
C TYR A 134 16.39 -33.64 -13.90
N GLY A 135 16.56 -32.55 -14.66
CA GLY A 135 17.42 -31.41 -14.30
C GLY A 135 16.68 -30.18 -13.73
N GLY A 136 15.35 -30.20 -13.68
CA GLY A 136 14.50 -29.06 -13.34
C GLY A 136 14.01 -28.25 -14.55
N HIS A 137 13.05 -27.35 -14.31
CA HIS A 137 12.41 -26.48 -15.31
C HIS A 137 13.12 -25.15 -15.46
N GLU A 138 13.08 -24.55 -16.65
CA GLU A 138 13.48 -23.16 -16.82
C GLU A 138 12.43 -22.22 -16.21
N LEU A 139 12.87 -21.09 -15.65
CA LEU A 139 11.95 -20.11 -15.09
C LEU A 139 11.00 -19.56 -16.15
N SER A 140 11.46 -19.40 -17.39
CA SER A 140 10.66 -18.94 -18.52
C SER A 140 9.47 -19.84 -18.85
N ASP A 141 9.53 -21.13 -18.49
CA ASP A 141 8.45 -22.08 -18.74
C ASP A 141 7.39 -22.04 -17.63
N ILE A 142 7.80 -21.68 -16.40
CA ILE A 142 6.96 -21.73 -15.21
C ILE A 142 6.35 -20.36 -14.89
N ALA A 143 7.11 -19.27 -15.00
CA ALA A 143 6.66 -17.92 -14.66
C ALA A 143 5.37 -17.49 -15.39
N PRO A 144 5.18 -17.78 -16.69
CA PRO A 144 3.94 -17.42 -17.41
C PRO A 144 2.67 -18.14 -16.91
N LEU A 145 2.79 -19.18 -16.08
CA LEU A 145 1.65 -19.88 -15.48
C LEU A 145 1.09 -19.14 -14.24
N PHE A 146 1.73 -18.05 -13.83
CA PHE A 146 1.31 -17.19 -12.73
C PHE A 146 1.01 -15.77 -13.24
N PRO A 147 0.30 -14.93 -12.46
CA PRO A 147 0.18 -13.50 -12.79
C PRO A 147 1.56 -12.86 -12.94
N SER A 148 1.66 -11.90 -13.87
CA SER A 148 2.91 -11.17 -14.12
C SER A 148 3.51 -10.62 -12.85
N LEU A 149 4.83 -10.82 -12.71
CA LEU A 149 5.65 -10.36 -11.61
C LEU A 149 6.55 -9.22 -12.11
N CYS A 150 6.50 -8.07 -11.44
CA CYS A 150 7.50 -7.01 -11.62
C CYS A 150 8.41 -6.99 -10.39
N VAL A 151 9.72 -6.92 -10.59
CA VAL A 151 10.71 -6.92 -9.51
C VAL A 151 11.48 -5.61 -9.54
N TYR A 152 11.41 -4.87 -8.44
CA TYR A 152 12.18 -3.66 -8.22
C TYR A 152 13.29 -3.96 -7.21
N ARG A 153 14.54 -3.60 -7.52
CA ARG A 153 15.66 -3.66 -6.59
C ARG A 153 15.98 -2.26 -6.09
N ALA A 154 16.19 -2.11 -4.78
CA ALA A 154 16.67 -0.84 -4.23
C ALA A 154 18.14 -0.61 -4.63
N THR A 155 18.42 0.56 -5.20
CA THR A 155 19.78 0.99 -5.60
C THR A 155 20.49 1.79 -4.51
N GLY A 156 19.76 2.18 -3.47
CA GLY A 156 20.24 2.88 -2.28
C GLY A 156 19.36 2.61 -1.07
N VAL A 157 19.64 3.30 0.04
CA VAL A 157 18.81 3.25 1.25
C VAL A 157 18.05 4.56 1.35
N ALA A 158 16.79 4.55 0.93
CA ALA A 158 15.88 5.68 1.10
C ALA A 158 14.90 5.40 2.25
N ASP A 159 14.53 6.43 3.02
CA ASP A 159 13.68 6.27 4.20
C ASP A 159 12.33 5.61 3.88
N TYR A 160 11.79 5.85 2.69
CA TYR A 160 10.51 5.29 2.26
C TYR A 160 10.57 3.78 2.00
N HIS A 161 11.75 3.20 1.75
CA HIS A 161 11.94 1.75 1.56
C HIS A 161 11.64 0.94 2.83
N ASN A 162 11.68 1.58 3.99
CA ASN A 162 11.41 0.95 5.28
C ASN A 162 9.94 0.60 5.50
N LEU A 163 9.03 1.18 4.71
CA LEU A 163 7.59 0.96 4.85
C LEU A 163 7.00 0.43 3.55
N THR A 164 6.58 -0.84 3.57
CA THR A 164 6.01 -1.55 2.41
C THR A 164 4.87 -0.78 1.73
N ASP A 165 3.98 -0.14 2.50
CA ASP A 165 2.88 0.67 1.96
C ASP A 165 3.36 1.97 1.27
N ARG A 166 4.51 2.54 1.65
CA ARG A 166 5.08 3.72 0.97
C ARG A 166 5.59 3.35 -0.41
N VAL A 167 6.37 2.28 -0.49
CA VAL A 167 6.90 1.77 -1.76
C VAL A 167 5.75 1.35 -2.67
N LEU A 168 4.76 0.62 -2.14
CA LEU A 168 3.58 0.25 -2.91
C LEU A 168 2.82 1.49 -3.41
N GLY A 169 2.60 2.49 -2.57
CA GLY A 169 1.94 3.73 -2.96
C GLY A 169 2.69 4.47 -4.08
N SER A 170 4.02 4.56 -3.97
CA SER A 170 4.90 5.17 -4.99
C SER A 170 4.82 4.43 -6.34
N ILE A 171 4.76 3.10 -6.34
CA ILE A 171 4.54 2.30 -7.57
C ILE A 171 3.12 2.49 -8.10
N LEU A 172 2.11 2.46 -7.23
CA LEU A 172 0.69 2.55 -7.60
C LEU A 172 0.37 3.85 -8.33
N VAL A 173 0.85 5.00 -7.84
CA VAL A 173 0.54 6.30 -8.46
C VAL A 173 1.14 6.46 -9.86
N ARG A 174 2.09 5.60 -10.25
CA ARG A 174 2.73 5.59 -11.58
C ARG A 174 2.21 4.50 -12.49
N THR A 175 1.65 3.43 -11.93
CA THR A 175 1.17 2.25 -12.68
C THR A 175 -0.35 2.19 -12.83
N TYR A 176 -1.10 2.79 -11.91
CA TYR A 176 -2.56 2.66 -11.81
C TYR A 176 -3.30 3.89 -12.38
N PHE A 177 -2.81 4.43 -13.50
CA PHE A 177 -3.37 5.63 -14.13
C PHE A 177 -4.66 5.37 -14.91
N ASP A 178 -4.94 4.12 -15.26
CA ASP A 178 -6.17 3.66 -15.92
C ASP A 178 -7.26 3.21 -14.92
N GLY A 179 -7.04 3.49 -13.63
CA GLY A 179 -7.99 3.25 -12.56
C GLY A 179 -9.29 4.05 -12.73
N PRO A 180 -10.32 3.72 -11.92
CA PRO A 180 -11.63 4.37 -11.98
C PRO A 180 -11.62 5.85 -11.53
N ILE A 181 -10.56 6.28 -10.84
CA ILE A 181 -10.36 7.66 -10.39
C ILE A 181 -9.39 8.34 -11.34
N SER A 182 -9.84 9.40 -12.01
CA SER A 182 -9.03 10.18 -12.95
C SER A 182 -8.13 11.19 -12.21
N LEU A 183 -6.94 10.74 -11.79
CA LEU A 183 -5.97 11.59 -11.09
C LEU A 183 -5.27 12.54 -12.08
N GLU A 184 -5.34 13.84 -11.81
CA GLU A 184 -4.58 14.84 -12.55
C GLU A 184 -3.08 14.75 -12.22
N PRO A 185 -2.17 15.13 -13.15
CA PRO A 185 -0.72 15.09 -12.93
C PRO A 185 -0.27 15.81 -11.64
N GLU A 186 -0.90 16.92 -11.29
CA GLU A 186 -0.64 17.66 -10.05
C GLU A 186 -1.03 16.87 -8.80
N THR A 187 -2.11 16.08 -8.87
CA THR A 187 -2.53 15.21 -7.77
C THR A 187 -1.60 14.01 -7.63
N VAL A 188 -1.17 13.44 -8.76
CA VAL A 188 -0.14 12.39 -8.79
C VAL A 188 1.14 12.91 -8.13
N LYS A 189 1.62 14.11 -8.48
CA LYS A 189 2.81 14.73 -7.85
C LYS A 189 2.68 14.85 -6.33
N VAL A 190 1.51 15.28 -5.83
CA VAL A 190 1.28 15.40 -4.38
C VAL A 190 1.27 14.02 -3.71
N LEU A 191 0.58 13.03 -4.28
CA LEU A 191 0.59 11.66 -3.77
C LEU A 191 2.00 11.06 -3.76
N THR A 192 2.75 11.25 -4.85
CA THR A 192 4.16 10.83 -4.97
C THR A 192 5.00 11.42 -3.84
N ARG A 193 4.93 12.75 -3.62
CA ARG A 193 5.62 13.41 -2.51
C ARG A 193 5.24 12.80 -1.16
N VAL A 194 3.95 12.57 -0.93
CA VAL A 194 3.45 11.98 0.32
C VAL A 194 4.05 10.60 0.56
N PHE A 195 4.07 9.73 -0.46
CA PHE A 195 4.65 8.40 -0.35
C PHE A 195 6.17 8.40 -0.23
N GLU A 196 6.89 9.33 -0.86
CA GLU A 196 8.36 9.26 -0.98
C GLU A 196 9.12 10.13 0.02
N ALA A 197 8.55 11.28 0.42
CA ALA A 197 9.27 12.29 1.19
C ALA A 197 8.63 12.63 2.55
N ASP A 198 7.30 12.50 2.69
CA ASP A 198 6.62 12.91 3.92
C ASP A 198 6.81 11.90 5.09
N SER A 199 6.32 12.27 6.26
CA SER A 199 6.55 11.59 7.55
C SER A 199 6.17 10.10 7.54
N PRO A 200 7.04 9.22 8.08
CA PRO A 200 6.76 7.78 8.18
C PRO A 200 5.59 7.45 9.13
N LEU A 201 5.12 8.43 9.91
CA LEU A 201 3.98 8.27 10.81
C LEU A 201 2.63 8.36 10.09
N ILE A 202 2.59 8.82 8.84
CA ILE A 202 1.36 8.83 8.03
C ILE A 202 0.85 7.38 7.88
N PRO A 203 -0.45 7.12 8.07
CA PRO A 203 -1.02 5.79 7.90
C PRO A 203 -1.17 5.44 6.41
N TYR A 204 -0.05 5.14 5.75
CA TYR A 204 0.03 4.90 4.30
C TYR A 204 -0.89 3.79 3.80
N ARG A 205 -1.25 2.84 4.65
CA ARG A 205 -2.27 1.83 4.35
C ARG A 205 -3.60 2.46 3.90
N ASN A 206 -4.04 3.53 4.56
CA ASN A 206 -5.25 4.26 4.19
C ASN A 206 -5.07 4.88 2.80
N LEU A 207 -3.95 5.54 2.54
CA LEU A 207 -3.71 6.19 1.24
C LEU A 207 -3.63 5.18 0.09
N VAL A 208 -2.95 4.04 0.29
CA VAL A 208 -2.93 2.94 -0.68
C VAL A 208 -4.34 2.43 -0.98
N GLN A 209 -5.18 2.25 0.05
CA GLN A 209 -6.58 1.86 -0.13
C GLN A 209 -7.39 2.93 -0.88
N GLY A 210 -7.13 4.20 -0.59
CA GLY A 210 -7.79 5.32 -1.25
C GLY A 210 -7.45 5.39 -2.74
N VAL A 211 -6.16 5.24 -3.11
CA VAL A 211 -5.72 5.28 -4.51
C VAL A 211 -6.35 4.15 -5.33
N LEU A 212 -6.57 2.98 -4.73
CA LEU A 212 -7.22 1.82 -5.36
C LEU A 212 -8.76 1.85 -5.28
N SER A 213 -9.34 2.94 -4.77
CA SER A 213 -10.78 3.06 -4.64
C SER A 213 -11.47 3.19 -6.00
N ILE A 214 -12.73 2.73 -6.07
CA ILE A 214 -13.62 2.93 -7.22
C ILE A 214 -14.26 4.31 -7.30
N SER A 215 -14.13 5.13 -6.25
CA SER A 215 -14.77 6.44 -6.18
C SER A 215 -13.94 7.44 -5.38
N TRP A 216 -14.07 8.71 -5.75
CA TRP A 216 -13.39 9.83 -5.10
C TRP A 216 -13.76 9.99 -3.63
N GLU A 217 -15.01 9.73 -3.27
CA GLU A 217 -15.51 9.83 -1.90
C GLU A 217 -14.71 8.92 -0.97
N ASN A 218 -14.41 7.71 -1.40
CA ASN A 218 -13.64 6.74 -0.63
C ASN A 218 -12.16 7.15 -0.53
N LEU A 219 -11.54 7.66 -1.60
CA LEU A 219 -10.18 8.23 -1.52
C LEU A 219 -10.13 9.40 -0.52
N PHE A 220 -11.14 10.27 -0.57
CA PHE A 220 -11.30 11.35 0.38
C PHE A 220 -11.45 10.83 1.81
N LEU A 221 -12.30 9.83 2.05
CA LEU A 221 -12.50 9.25 3.38
C LEU A 221 -11.21 8.63 3.93
N GLU A 222 -10.41 7.96 3.11
CA GLU A 222 -9.14 7.41 3.57
C GLU A 222 -8.13 8.50 3.93
N ALA A 223 -8.00 9.55 3.12
CA ALA A 223 -7.19 10.72 3.48
C ALA A 223 -7.72 11.44 4.73
N TYR A 224 -9.03 11.51 4.90
CA TYR A 224 -9.68 12.10 6.06
C TYR A 224 -9.40 11.32 7.34
N ARG A 225 -9.42 9.98 7.30
CA ARG A 225 -9.06 9.13 8.43
C ARG A 225 -7.64 9.35 8.92
N CYS A 226 -6.71 9.71 8.03
CA CYS A 226 -5.36 10.13 8.44
C CYS A 226 -5.43 11.34 9.38
N VAL A 227 -6.32 12.31 9.12
CA VAL A 227 -6.54 13.48 9.99
C VAL A 227 -7.30 13.09 11.27
N GLU A 228 -8.31 12.21 11.18
CA GLU A 228 -9.10 11.74 12.34
C GLU A 228 -8.20 11.13 13.42
N GLN A 229 -7.15 10.39 13.04
CA GLN A 229 -6.18 9.82 13.99
C GLN A 229 -5.50 10.86 14.87
N LEU A 230 -5.46 12.13 14.44
CA LEU A 230 -4.83 13.24 15.16
C LEU A 230 -5.81 14.07 16.00
N TYR A 231 -7.12 13.77 16.01
CA TYR A 231 -8.14 14.58 16.70
C TYR A 231 -7.86 14.80 18.19
N GLY A 232 -7.20 13.85 18.83
CA GLY A 232 -6.79 13.93 20.22
C GLY A 232 -5.65 14.92 20.49
N MET A 233 -4.83 15.24 19.50
CA MET A 233 -3.52 15.85 19.67
C MET A 233 -3.53 17.09 20.56
N LYS A 234 -4.25 18.14 20.16
CA LYS A 234 -4.26 19.41 20.89
C LYS A 234 -4.80 19.28 22.33
N ARG A 235 -5.88 18.52 22.51
CA ARG A 235 -6.54 18.36 23.82
C ARG A 235 -5.68 17.53 24.76
N PHE A 236 -5.14 16.40 24.31
CA PHE A 236 -4.32 15.54 25.14
C PHE A 236 -2.93 16.11 25.39
N SER A 237 -2.33 16.87 24.45
CA SER A 237 -1.10 17.64 24.74
C SER A 237 -1.34 18.67 25.84
N THR A 238 -2.45 19.41 25.79
CA THR A 238 -2.81 20.40 26.83
C THR A 238 -3.05 19.72 28.18
N LEU A 239 -3.82 18.63 28.20
CA LEU A 239 -4.14 17.88 29.42
C LEU A 239 -2.87 17.26 30.04
N LYS A 240 -2.01 16.66 29.20
CA LYS A 240 -0.71 16.13 29.61
C LYS A 240 0.14 17.20 30.29
N ALA A 241 0.21 18.40 29.72
CA ALA A 241 0.98 19.51 30.28
C ALA A 241 0.40 19.97 31.63
N GLN A 242 -0.92 20.09 31.75
CA GLN A 242 -1.59 20.54 32.98
C GLN A 242 -1.50 19.51 34.12
N LEU A 243 -1.53 18.21 33.79
CA LEU A 243 -1.47 17.13 34.77
C LEU A 243 -0.04 16.58 34.98
N ASN A 244 0.96 17.14 34.29
CA ASN A 244 2.35 16.69 34.31
C ASN A 244 2.50 15.18 34.03
N ILE A 245 1.81 14.69 33.00
CA ILE A 245 1.84 13.28 32.61
C ILE A 245 3.03 13.02 31.67
N ALA A 246 3.77 11.93 31.92
CA ALA A 246 4.92 11.55 31.12
C ALA A 246 4.53 10.86 29.79
N ALA A 247 3.44 10.09 29.79
CA ALA A 247 2.93 9.35 28.63
C ALA A 247 2.66 10.27 27.42
N SER A 248 2.72 9.72 26.21
CA SER A 248 2.43 10.47 25.00
C SER A 248 0.95 10.91 24.96
N PRO A 249 0.62 12.00 24.24
CA PRO A 249 -0.77 12.40 24.04
C PRO A 249 -1.66 11.26 23.49
N ARG A 250 -1.13 10.39 22.61
CA ARG A 250 -1.85 9.21 22.12
C ARG A 250 -2.09 8.16 23.20
N GLU A 251 -1.11 7.86 24.03
CA GLU A 251 -1.27 6.93 25.15
C GLU A 251 -2.33 7.44 26.12
N LEU A 252 -2.30 8.74 26.43
CA LEU A 252 -3.32 9.38 27.26
C LEU A 252 -4.71 9.30 26.60
N ALA A 253 -4.81 9.52 25.29
CA ALA A 253 -6.04 9.37 24.53
C ALA A 253 -6.63 7.96 24.69
N LYS A 254 -5.79 6.94 24.51
CA LYS A 254 -6.17 5.53 24.66
C LYS A 254 -6.69 5.24 26.06
N ILE A 255 -5.96 5.67 27.10
CA ILE A 255 -6.36 5.45 28.50
C ILE A 255 -7.71 6.12 28.79
N ILE A 256 -7.91 7.36 28.36
CA ILE A 256 -9.16 8.08 28.59
C ILE A 256 -10.33 7.44 27.85
N GLU A 257 -10.12 6.98 26.63
CA GLU A 257 -11.13 6.26 25.89
C GLU A 257 -11.49 4.93 26.57
N ASP A 258 -10.48 4.12 26.94
CA ASP A 258 -10.68 2.81 27.56
C ASP A 258 -11.37 2.92 28.93
N GLN A 259 -11.03 3.95 29.72
CA GLN A 259 -11.52 4.09 31.10
C GLN A 259 -12.79 4.93 31.23
N LEU A 260 -12.96 5.95 30.39
CA LEU A 260 -14.05 6.94 30.50
C LEU A 260 -14.99 6.91 29.29
N SER A 261 -14.70 6.14 28.25
CA SER A 261 -15.43 6.16 26.97
C SER A 261 -15.55 7.57 26.38
N TRP A 262 -14.59 8.45 26.70
CA TRP A 262 -14.61 9.83 26.26
C TRP A 262 -13.70 10.01 25.04
N ARG A 263 -14.22 10.72 24.03
CA ARG A 263 -13.49 11.13 22.83
C ARG A 263 -13.69 12.62 22.55
N PRO A 264 -12.70 13.31 21.95
CA PRO A 264 -12.89 14.67 21.46
C PRO A 264 -14.06 14.74 20.48
N LYS A 265 -14.85 15.81 20.56
CA LYS A 265 -15.89 16.11 19.57
C LYS A 265 -15.24 16.42 18.21
N GLU A 266 -15.54 15.62 17.20
CA GLU A 266 -14.86 15.61 15.89
C GLU A 266 -14.79 17.00 15.24
N SER A 267 -15.91 17.72 15.17
CA SER A 267 -15.96 19.05 14.56
C SER A 267 -15.01 20.06 15.24
N GLU A 268 -14.94 20.04 16.56
CA GLU A 268 -14.05 20.93 17.33
C GLU A 268 -12.59 20.47 17.24
N ALA A 269 -12.36 19.16 17.18
CA ALA A 269 -11.04 18.59 17.02
C ALA A 269 -10.43 18.98 15.66
N PHE A 270 -11.20 18.90 14.57
CA PHE A 270 -10.70 19.26 13.26
C PHE A 270 -10.42 20.77 13.15
N VAL A 271 -11.29 21.64 13.67
CA VAL A 271 -10.96 23.09 13.77
C VAL A 271 -9.66 23.31 14.56
N GLY A 272 -9.47 22.55 15.64
CA GLY A 272 -8.24 22.55 16.42
C GLY A 272 -7.00 22.16 15.61
N LEU A 273 -7.08 21.15 14.76
CA LEU A 273 -5.99 20.74 13.87
C LEU A 273 -5.77 21.72 12.71
N ALA A 274 -6.84 22.22 12.10
CA ALA A 274 -6.77 23.21 11.03
C ALA A 274 -6.08 24.50 11.49
N SER A 275 -6.19 24.84 12.79
CA SER A 275 -5.45 25.98 13.38
C SER A 275 -3.93 25.78 13.50
N LEU A 276 -3.43 24.55 13.29
CA LEU A 276 -2.00 24.24 13.24
C LEU A 276 -1.43 24.36 11.82
N CYS A 277 -2.30 24.40 10.80
CA CYS A 277 -1.90 24.59 9.42
C CYS A 277 -1.56 26.06 9.13
N GLY A 278 -0.54 26.30 8.31
CA GLY A 278 -0.16 27.65 7.88
C GLY A 278 -1.21 28.33 6.99
N GLU A 279 -1.23 29.67 6.99
CA GLU A 279 -2.19 30.48 6.21
C GLU A 279 -2.20 30.12 4.73
N ALA A 280 -1.01 29.92 4.14
CA ALA A 280 -0.86 29.59 2.74
C ALA A 280 -1.57 28.28 2.38
N LEU A 281 -1.40 27.24 3.21
CA LEU A 281 -2.06 25.95 3.02
C LEU A 281 -3.58 26.11 3.14
N VAL A 282 -4.04 26.73 4.21
CA VAL A 282 -5.48 26.93 4.47
C VAL A 282 -6.12 27.74 3.35
N SER A 283 -5.45 28.78 2.84
CA SER A 283 -5.95 29.59 1.74
C SER A 283 -6.06 28.78 0.44
N THR A 284 -5.08 27.92 0.15
CA THR A 284 -5.12 27.02 -1.03
C THR A 284 -6.29 26.05 -0.94
N VAL A 285 -6.48 25.40 0.21
CA VAL A 285 -7.59 24.45 0.41
C VAL A 285 -8.95 25.16 0.37
N CYS A 286 -9.10 26.32 1.01
CA CYS A 286 -10.34 27.11 0.94
C CYS A 286 -10.69 27.52 -0.50
N THR A 287 -9.69 27.95 -1.28
CA THR A 287 -9.90 28.29 -2.70
C THR A 287 -10.43 27.08 -3.46
N GLY A 288 -9.84 25.91 -3.21
CA GLY A 288 -10.25 24.66 -3.83
C GLY A 288 -11.63 24.17 -3.44
N LEU A 289 -12.04 24.40 -2.19
CA LEU A 289 -13.38 24.11 -1.69
C LEU A 289 -14.42 25.18 -2.06
N SER A 290 -14.02 26.24 -2.77
CA SER A 290 -14.86 27.41 -3.04
C SER A 290 -15.41 28.10 -1.78
N VAL A 291 -14.64 28.08 -0.69
CA VAL A 291 -15.01 28.65 0.60
C VAL A 291 -14.60 30.12 0.67
N GLN A 292 -15.58 30.99 0.91
CA GLN A 292 -15.36 32.40 1.14
C GLN A 292 -15.38 32.70 2.64
N ALA A 293 -14.37 33.39 3.16
CA ALA A 293 -14.37 33.88 4.53
C ALA A 293 -13.55 35.16 4.69
N ASP A 294 -14.16 36.14 5.37
CA ASP A 294 -13.66 37.53 5.45
C ASP A 294 -12.41 37.70 6.33
N THR A 295 -12.11 36.74 7.21
CA THR A 295 -10.96 36.79 8.10
C THR A 295 -10.23 35.46 8.15
N HIS A 296 -8.94 35.50 8.51
CA HIS A 296 -8.10 34.32 8.59
C HIS A 296 -8.61 33.29 9.61
N ASP A 297 -8.98 33.72 10.82
CA ASP A 297 -9.59 32.85 11.85
C ASP A 297 -10.88 32.16 11.41
N LYS A 298 -11.67 32.87 10.59
CA LYS A 298 -12.87 32.28 9.99
C LYS A 298 -12.51 31.28 8.89
N ARG A 299 -11.42 31.46 8.14
CA ARG A 299 -11.01 30.55 7.06
C ARG A 299 -10.71 29.14 7.58
N TYR A 300 -9.92 28.97 8.64
CA TYR A 300 -9.63 27.61 9.16
C TYR A 300 -10.91 26.92 9.64
N SER A 301 -11.75 27.66 10.37
CA SER A 301 -12.99 27.14 10.92
C SER A 301 -13.93 26.71 9.80
N ARG A 302 -14.08 27.55 8.76
CA ARG A 302 -14.90 27.22 7.58
C ARG A 302 -14.33 26.05 6.78
N MET A 303 -13.02 26.01 6.54
CA MET A 303 -12.38 24.87 5.87
C MET A 303 -12.67 23.55 6.60
N ALA A 304 -12.46 23.53 7.92
CA ALA A 304 -12.70 22.33 8.73
C ALA A 304 -14.19 21.95 8.75
N GLU A 305 -15.09 22.92 8.86
CA GLU A 305 -16.54 22.70 8.79
C GLU A 305 -16.98 22.11 7.45
N GLU A 306 -16.46 22.62 6.34
CA GLU A 306 -16.81 22.17 4.98
C GLU A 306 -16.27 20.78 4.69
N LEU A 307 -15.03 20.48 5.10
CA LEU A 307 -14.45 19.14 4.97
C LEU A 307 -15.16 18.12 5.87
N TYR A 308 -15.50 18.49 7.11
CA TYR A 308 -16.31 17.66 8.00
C TYR A 308 -17.74 17.48 7.47
N GLY A 309 -18.32 18.52 6.89
CA GLY A 309 -19.61 18.50 6.21
C GLY A 309 -19.60 17.51 5.04
N LEU A 310 -18.59 17.61 4.17
CA LEU A 310 -18.37 16.70 3.05
C LEU A 310 -18.26 15.24 3.51
N ARG A 311 -17.42 14.98 4.53
CA ARG A 311 -17.31 13.65 5.16
C ARG A 311 -18.68 13.13 5.60
N ASN A 312 -19.46 13.95 6.30
CA ASN A 312 -20.78 13.55 6.79
C ASN A 312 -21.78 13.29 5.66
N MET A 313 -21.75 14.06 4.57
CA MET A 313 -22.60 13.82 3.40
C MET A 313 -22.27 12.48 2.73
N ILE A 314 -21.00 12.09 2.70
CA ILE A 314 -20.56 10.82 2.14
C ILE A 314 -21.02 9.64 3.01
N VAL A 315 -20.81 9.71 4.34
CA VAL A 315 -21.03 8.54 5.22
C VAL A 315 -22.46 8.43 5.75
N HIS A 316 -23.22 9.52 5.79
CA HIS A 316 -24.58 9.52 6.33
C HIS A 316 -25.61 9.79 5.23
N TYR A 317 -26.37 8.75 4.89
CA TYR A 317 -27.59 8.94 4.12
C TYR A 317 -28.58 9.77 4.95
N ARG A 318 -28.93 10.95 4.44
CA ARG A 318 -29.94 11.83 5.03
C ARG A 318 -30.97 12.17 3.96
N PRO A 319 -32.28 11.94 4.17
CA PRO A 319 -33.30 12.17 3.15
C PRO A 319 -33.34 13.59 2.56
N ALA A 320 -32.85 14.58 3.32
CA ALA A 320 -32.80 15.98 2.90
C ALA A 320 -31.48 16.40 2.23
N HIS A 321 -30.46 15.53 2.21
CA HIS A 321 -29.18 15.84 1.58
C HIS A 321 -29.16 15.24 0.18
N GLU A 322 -28.84 16.07 -0.80
CA GLU A 322 -28.56 15.60 -2.15
C GLU A 322 -27.25 14.80 -2.16
N ALA A 323 -27.14 13.87 -3.11
CA ALA A 323 -25.88 13.17 -3.34
C ALA A 323 -24.78 14.19 -3.64
N VAL A 324 -23.55 13.92 -3.17
CA VAL A 324 -22.40 14.80 -3.46
C VAL A 324 -22.19 14.84 -4.97
N GLN A 325 -22.46 15.99 -5.59
CA GLN A 325 -22.22 16.20 -7.02
C GLN A 325 -20.94 17.04 -7.18
N LYS A 326 -19.83 16.35 -7.47
CA LYS A 326 -18.52 16.95 -7.75
C LYS A 326 -17.93 16.26 -8.97
N ASN A 327 -17.29 17.04 -9.85
CA ASN A 327 -16.58 16.48 -10.99
C ASN A 327 -15.14 16.08 -10.59
N ASP A 328 -14.41 15.43 -11.50
CA ASP A 328 -13.04 14.99 -11.25
C ASP A 328 -12.09 16.15 -10.90
N ALA A 329 -12.25 17.33 -11.52
CA ALA A 329 -11.40 18.48 -11.23
C ALA A 329 -11.60 19.00 -9.80
N ASP A 330 -12.86 19.10 -9.36
CA ASP A 330 -13.20 19.47 -7.98
C ASP A 330 -12.58 18.48 -6.99
N TRP A 331 -12.71 17.18 -7.26
CA TRP A 331 -12.16 16.14 -6.41
C TRP A 331 -10.64 16.14 -6.37
N ASN A 332 -9.97 16.30 -7.50
CA ASN A 332 -8.52 16.43 -7.55
C ASN A 332 -8.03 17.56 -6.64
N ILE A 333 -8.70 18.73 -6.68
CA ILE A 333 -8.35 19.85 -5.80
C ILE A 333 -8.57 19.50 -4.32
N ILE A 334 -9.71 18.88 -3.99
CA ILE A 334 -10.03 18.48 -2.61
C ILE A 334 -9.00 17.47 -2.07
N ILE A 335 -8.66 16.45 -2.87
CA ILE A 335 -7.69 15.42 -2.50
C ILE A 335 -6.31 16.02 -2.30
N ARG A 336 -5.84 16.89 -3.20
CA ARG A 336 -4.57 17.62 -3.00
C ARG A 336 -4.56 18.38 -1.68
N GLY A 337 -5.63 19.13 -1.40
CA GLY A 337 -5.76 19.88 -0.16
C GLY A 337 -5.76 18.99 1.09
N MET A 338 -6.47 17.85 1.05
CA MET A 338 -6.47 16.87 2.13
C MET A 338 -5.09 16.24 2.35
N LEU A 339 -4.39 15.87 1.27
CA LEU A 339 -3.05 15.30 1.34
C LEU A 339 -2.03 16.30 1.87
N ASP A 340 -2.12 17.57 1.50
CA ASP A 340 -1.25 18.62 2.05
C ASP A 340 -1.54 18.88 3.53
N ILE A 341 -2.80 18.83 3.98
CA ILE A 341 -3.15 18.86 5.41
C ILE A 341 -2.54 17.66 6.14
N VAL A 342 -2.67 16.46 5.58
CA VAL A 342 -2.06 15.24 6.15
C VAL A 342 -0.55 15.39 6.24
N ALA A 343 0.13 15.74 5.15
CA ALA A 343 1.57 15.94 5.13
C ALA A 343 2.01 16.96 6.19
N HIS A 344 1.39 18.15 6.22
CA HIS A 344 1.68 19.20 7.20
C HIS A 344 1.54 18.70 8.64
N LEU A 345 0.38 18.13 9.00
CA LEU A 345 0.13 17.69 10.36
C LEU A 345 1.08 16.57 10.81
N TYR A 346 1.44 15.65 9.90
CA TYR A 346 2.32 14.54 10.24
C TYR A 346 3.81 14.89 10.23
N ASN A 347 4.24 15.82 9.39
CA ASN A 347 5.62 16.28 9.38
C ASN A 347 5.93 17.12 10.64
N ASP A 348 5.01 18.01 11.01
CA ASP A 348 5.30 19.02 12.03
C ASP A 348 4.86 18.62 13.45
N HIS A 349 3.86 17.74 13.57
CA HIS A 349 3.19 17.50 14.86
C HIS A 349 3.03 16.03 15.26
N ALA A 350 3.15 15.07 14.33
CA ALA A 350 2.91 13.66 14.66
C ALA A 350 3.91 13.12 15.70
N VAL A 351 5.18 13.51 15.66
CA VAL A 351 6.18 13.03 16.64
C VAL A 351 5.80 13.41 18.08
N GLU A 352 5.26 14.62 18.29
CA GLU A 352 4.77 15.03 19.61
C GLU A 352 3.58 14.15 20.06
N PHE A 353 2.67 13.83 19.13
CA PHE A 353 1.44 13.10 19.43
C PHE A 353 1.67 11.60 19.67
N PHE A 354 2.41 10.95 18.78
CA PHE A 354 2.65 9.51 18.80
C PHE A 354 3.81 9.15 19.75
N GLY A 355 4.72 10.09 20.03
CA GLY A 355 6.01 9.83 20.63
C GLY A 355 7.09 9.56 19.58
N PRO A 356 8.37 9.44 19.98
CA PRO A 356 9.43 9.03 19.06
C PRO A 356 9.07 7.68 18.43
N ALA A 357 9.24 7.59 17.10
CA ALA A 357 9.12 6.33 16.39
C ALA A 357 10.15 5.35 16.98
N ALA A 358 9.68 4.18 17.41
CA ALA A 358 10.52 3.12 17.97
C ALA A 358 11.34 2.43 16.87
#